data_AF-A0A9Q9ER33-F1
#
_entry.id   AF-A0A9Q9ER33-F1
#
_cell.length_a   1.000
_cell.length_b   1.000
_cell.length_c   1.000
_cell.angle_alpha   90.00
_cell.angle_beta   90.00
_cell.angle_gamma   90.00
#
_symmetry.space_group_name_H-M   'P 1'
#
loop_
_entity.id
_entity.type
_entity.pdbx_description
1 polymer ?
#
loop_
_entity_poly.entity_id
_entity_poly.type
_entity_poly.pdbx_seq_one_letter_code
_entity_poly.pdbx_strand_id
1 'polypeptide(L)' 'MLVAEYDYDTDIAVQRQESLMIGIKQGIEQGITRSLEQGSYQKAIETAKNLAEMGFAVEAIAKATGLSKEEVEKL' A
#
# COMPACT_ATOMS: atom_id res chain seq x y z
N MET A 1 44.77 15.26 30.87
CA MET A 1 43.41 15.67 30.48
C MET A 1 43.27 15.29 29.02
N LEU A 2 42.72 14.10 28.73
CA LEU A 2 42.45 13.66 27.36
C LEU A 2 41.08 14.25 26.99
N VAL A 3 41.09 15.31 26.19
CA VAL A 3 39.89 15.84 25.55
C VAL A 3 39.48 14.76 24.56
N ALA A 4 38.49 13.95 24.92
CA ALA A 4 37.71 13.24 23.93
C ALA A 4 36.96 14.33 23.18
N GLU A 5 37.51 14.78 22.05
CA GLU A 5 36.79 15.59 21.08
C GLU A 5 35.62 14.73 20.61
N TYR A 6 34.49 14.88 21.30
CA TYR A 6 33.22 14.30 20.90
C TYR A 6 32.85 15.02 19.61
N ASP A 7 33.10 14.36 18.48
CA ASP A 7 32.92 14.91 17.15
C ASP A 7 31.41 15.01 16.86
N TYR A 8 30.80 16.08 17.37
CA TYR A 8 29.38 16.42 17.22
C TYR A 8 28.97 16.51 15.73
N ASP A 9 29.91 16.81 14.84
CA ASP A 9 29.70 16.81 13.38
C ASP A 9 29.38 15.41 12.85
N THR A 10 30.02 14.37 13.39
CA THR A 10 29.78 12.98 12.99
C THR A 10 28.39 12.49 13.41
N ASP A 11 27.93 12.84 14.61
CA ASP A 11 26.59 12.46 15.12
C ASP A 11 25.45 13.09 14.30
N ILE A 12 25.60 14.36 13.89
CA ILE A 12 24.63 15.07 13.05
C ILE A 12 24.55 14.46 11.64
N ALA A 13 25.70 14.02 11.09
CA ALA A 13 25.75 13.38 9.79
C ALA A 13 25.04 12.00 9.80
N VAL A 14 25.26 11.21 10.85
CA VAL A 14 24.62 9.89 11.03
C VAL A 14 23.11 10.02 11.20
N GLN A 15 22.63 10.93 12.07
CA GLN A 15 21.19 11.17 12.25
C GLN A 15 20.50 11.63 10.95
N ARG A 16 21.15 12.45 10.13
CA ARG A 16 20.60 12.89 8.84
C ARG A 16 20.53 11.76 7.83
N GLN A 17 21.56 10.91 7.76
CA GLN A 17 21.55 9.72 6.92
C GLN A 17 20.44 8.74 7.33
N GLU A 18 20.29 8.47 8.62
CA GLU A 18 19.23 7.59 9.12
C GLU A 18 17.83 8.15 8.82
N SER A 19 17.62 9.45 9.07
CA SER A 19 16.34 10.12 8.79
C SER A 19 15.96 10.08 7.31
N LEU A 20 16.93 10.31 6.42
CA LEU A 20 16.76 10.16 4.96
C LEU A 20 16.41 8.72 4.58
N MET A 21 17.11 7.75 5.16
CA MET A 21 16.90 6.33 4.87
C MET A 21 15.51 5.86 5.31
N ILE A 22 15.05 6.31 6.49
CA ILE A 22 13.71 6.03 7.01
C ILE A 22 12.65 6.69 6.12
N GLY A 23 12.83 7.95 5.74
CA GLY A 23 11.89 8.66 4.87
C GLY A 23 11.74 8.02 3.49
N ILE A 24 12.86 7.60 2.88
CA ILE A 24 12.84 6.88 1.59
C ILE A 24 12.16 5.52 1.74
N LYS A 25 12.49 4.76 2.79
CA LYS A 25 11.89 3.45 3.04
C LYS A 25 10.38 3.55 3.27
N GLN A 26 9.94 4.50 4.09
CA GLN A 26 8.51 4.77 4.32
C GLN A 26 7.80 5.22 3.05
N GLY A 27 8.41 6.10 2.25
CA GLY A 27 7.83 6.55 0.98
C GLY A 27 7.66 5.42 -0.04
N ILE A 28 8.67 4.54 -0.15
CA ILE A 28 8.62 3.36 -1.02
C ILE A 28 7.57 2.36 -0.52
N GLU A 29 7.55 2.07 0.78
CA GLU A 29 6.61 1.11 1.36
C GLU A 29 5.16 1.59 1.25
N GLN A 30 4.89 2.86 1.54
CA GLN A 30 3.58 3.48 1.35
C GLN A 30 3.17 3.51 -0.12
N GLY A 31 4.10 3.82 -1.03
CA GLY A 31 3.85 3.82 -2.47
C GLY A 31 3.51 2.43 -3.01
N ILE A 32 4.31 1.41 -2.66
CA ILE A 32 4.08 0.02 -3.06
C ILE A 32 2.75 -0.49 -2.51
N THR A 33 2.47 -0.25 -1.23
CA THR A 33 1.23 -0.70 -0.57
C THR A 33 0.01 -0.10 -1.26
N ARG A 34 0.00 1.22 -1.45
CA ARG A 34 -1.11 1.93 -2.10
C ARG A 34 -1.33 1.45 -3.54
N SER A 35 -0.27 1.24 -4.31
CA SER A 35 -0.38 0.73 -5.68
C SER A 35 -0.90 -0.71 -5.74
N LEU A 36 -0.48 -1.58 -4.81
CA LEU A 36 -0.96 -2.96 -4.73
C LEU A 36 -2.43 -3.03 -4.31
N GLU A 37 -2.85 -2.19 -3.37
CA GLU A 37 -4.26 -2.10 -2.93
C GLU A 37 -5.16 -1.58 -4.07
N GLN A 38 -4.75 -0.52 -4.75
CA GLN A 38 -5.50 0.01 -5.90
C GLN A 38 -5.60 -1.01 -7.04
N GLY A 39 -4.50 -1.71 -7.36
CA GLY A 39 -4.51 -2.76 -8.38
C GLY A 39 -5.40 -3.95 -8.02
N SER A 40 -5.39 -4.36 -6.76
CA SER A 40 -6.21 -5.47 -6.27
C SER A 40 -7.70 -5.13 -6.30
N TYR A 41 -8.06 -3.91 -5.88
CA TYR A 41 -9.44 -3.44 -5.93
C TYR A 41 -9.95 -3.28 -7.37
N GLN A 42 -9.14 -2.71 -8.26
CA GLN A 42 -9.50 -2.56 -9.68
C GLN A 42 -9.75 -3.94 -10.32
N LYS A 43 -8.89 -4.91 -10.03
CA LYS A 43 -9.04 -6.29 -10.53
C LYS A 43 -10.29 -6.97 -9.97
N ALA A 44 -10.63 -6.72 -8.70
CA ALA A 44 -11.86 -7.24 -8.09
C ALA A 44 -13.11 -6.67 -8.77
N ILE A 45 -13.11 -5.38 -9.11
CA ILE A 45 -14.18 -4.73 -9.88
C ILE A 45 -14.32 -5.32 -11.28
N GLU A 46 -13.23 -5.44 -12.04
CA GLU A 46 -13.27 -6.01 -13.40
C GLU A 46 -13.77 -7.46 -13.37
N THR A 47 -13.31 -8.24 -12.39
CA THR A 47 -13.79 -9.61 -12.20
C THR A 47 -15.28 -9.63 -11.88
N ALA A 48 -15.76 -8.73 -11.02
CA ALA A 48 -17.17 -8.65 -10.65
C ALA A 48 -18.06 -8.28 -11.84
N LYS A 49 -17.62 -7.33 -12.67
CA LYS A 49 -18.32 -6.94 -13.91
C LYS A 49 -18.46 -8.11 -14.88
N ASN A 50 -17.35 -8.81 -15.14
CA ASN A 50 -17.37 -9.98 -16.03
C ASN A 50 -18.33 -11.07 -15.52
N LEU A 51 -18.34 -11.33 -14.21
CA LEU A 51 -19.25 -12.32 -13.62
C LEU A 51 -20.71 -11.85 -13.65
N ALA A 52 -20.98 -10.55 -13.48
CA ALA A 52 -22.30 -9.98 -13.62
C ALA A 52 -22.82 -10.10 -15.06
N GLU A 53 -21.98 -9.80 -16.06
CA GLU A 53 -22.30 -9.99 -17.48
C GLU A 53 -22.56 -11.46 -17.84
N MET A 54 -21.88 -12.39 -17.17
CA MET A 54 -22.12 -13.83 -17.29
C MET A 54 -23.41 -14.31 -16.59
N GLY A 55 -24.12 -13.42 -15.87
CA GLY A 55 -25.38 -13.73 -15.21
C GLY A 55 -25.24 -14.42 -13.85
N PHE A 56 -24.08 -14.33 -13.19
CA PHE A 56 -23.92 -14.84 -11.83
C PHE A 56 -24.71 -14.01 -10.82
N ALA A 57 -25.20 -14.66 -9.76
CA ALA A 57 -25.88 -13.98 -8.66
C ALA A 57 -24.91 -13.07 -7.89
N VAL A 58 -25.40 -11.90 -7.46
CA VAL A 58 -24.64 -10.90 -6.67
C VAL A 58 -23.90 -11.52 -5.49
N GLU A 59 -24.51 -12.47 -4.78
CA GLU A 59 -23.88 -13.18 -3.66
C GLU A 59 -22.66 -14.01 -4.06
N ALA A 60 -22.73 -14.68 -5.21
CA ALA A 60 -21.63 -15.49 -5.73
C ALA A 60 -20.49 -14.58 -6.20
N ILE A 61 -20.83 -13.45 -6.82
CA ILE A 61 -19.86 -12.45 -7.27
C ILE A 61 -19.14 -11.83 -6.07
N ALA A 62 -19.88 -11.34 -5.07
CA ALA A 62 -19.32 -10.78 -3.85
C ALA A 62 -18.37 -11.76 -3.15
N LYS A 63 -18.74 -13.04 -3.08
CA LYS A 63 -17.88 -14.09 -2.51
C LYS A 63 -16.63 -14.37 -3.34
N ALA A 64 -16.73 -14.31 -4.66
CA ALA A 64 -15.62 -14.59 -5.57
C ALA A 64 -14.60 -13.44 -5.65
N THR A 65 -15.07 -12.19 -5.53
CA THR A 65 -14.23 -10.99 -5.66
C THR A 65 -13.82 -10.37 -4.34
N GLY A 66 -14.49 -10.75 -3.23
CA GLY A 66 -14.29 -10.14 -1.92
C GLY A 66 -14.93 -8.77 -1.79
N LEU A 67 -15.70 -8.32 -2.78
CA LEU A 67 -16.45 -7.07 -2.75
C LEU A 67 -17.72 -7.22 -1.92
N SER A 68 -18.23 -6.10 -1.40
CA SER A 68 -19.51 -6.08 -0.72
C SER A 68 -20.66 -6.25 -1.72
N LYS A 69 -21.79 -6.81 -1.27
CA LYS A 69 -22.99 -6.96 -2.13
C LYS A 69 -23.42 -5.62 -2.74
N GLU A 70 -23.42 -4.56 -1.93
CA GLU A 70 -23.72 -3.19 -2.37
C GLU A 70 -22.77 -2.67 -3.45
N GLU A 71 -21.49 -3.05 -3.40
CA GLU A 71 -20.54 -2.66 -4.44
C GLU A 71 -20.86 -3.38 -5.73
N VAL A 72 -21.12 -4.69 -5.67
CA VAL A 72 -21.48 -5.51 -6.83
C VAL A 72 -22.81 -5.03 -7.45
N GLU A 73 -23.80 -4.62 -6.66
CA GLU A 73 -25.08 -4.08 -7.16
C GLU A 73 -24.94 -2.69 -7.81
N LYS A 74 -23.87 -1.96 -7.50
CA LYS A 74 -23.57 -0.64 -8.08
C LYS A 74 -22.69 -0.70 -9.34
N LEU A 75 -22.16 -1.88 -9.69
CA LEU A 75 -21.33 -2.10 -10.88
C LEU A 75 -22.16 -2.21 -12.15
#